data_AF-A0A0F4LNA4-F1
#
_entry.id   AF-A0A0F4LNA4-F1
#
_cell.length_a   1.000
_cell.length_b   1.000
_cell.length_c   1.000
_cell.angle_alpha   90.00
_cell.angle_beta   90.00
_cell.angle_gamma   90.00
#
_symmetry.space_group_name_H-M   'P 1'
#
loop_
_entity.id
_entity.type
_entity.pdbx_description
1 polymer ?
#
loop_
_entity_poly.entity_id
_entity_poly.type
_entity_poly.pdbx_seq_one_letter_code
_entity_poly.pdbx_strand_id
1 'polypeptide(L)'
;MDKEESFIISGSGKINLTNNSVYKKISSNNQRKTIKVSLQTKAEIEELKRFLRMGFNYEVIQFLIDNYVHEHLNLQQQKRFHENSDF
;
A
#
# COMPACT_ATOMS: atom_id res chain seq x y z
N MET A 1 26.41 12.55 -1.58
CA MET A 1 25.88 11.70 -2.68
C MET A 1 25.40 10.44 -2.00
N ASP A 2 24.18 10.46 -1.49
CA ASP A 2 23.66 9.41 -0.64
C ASP A 2 23.20 8.24 -1.51
N LYS A 3 23.71 7.06 -1.19
CA LYS A 3 23.42 5.83 -1.93
C LYS A 3 22.01 5.38 -1.60
N GLU A 4 21.13 5.33 -2.60
CA GLU A 4 19.85 4.66 -2.46
C GLU A 4 20.06 3.14 -2.42
N GLU A 5 19.90 2.54 -1.24
CA GLU A 5 19.80 1.10 -1.08
C GLU A 5 18.34 0.66 -1.02
N SER A 6 17.95 -0.28 -1.88
CA SER A 6 16.62 -0.88 -1.88
C SER A 6 16.66 -2.23 -1.17
N PHE A 7 15.82 -2.39 -0.14
CA PHE A 7 15.67 -3.65 0.60
C PHE A 7 14.29 -4.26 0.35
N ILE A 8 14.28 -5.54 -0.01
CA ILE A 8 13.07 -6.37 -0.12
C ILE A 8 12.88 -7.12 1.20
N ILE A 9 11.77 -6.87 1.91
CA ILE A 9 11.38 -7.67 3.07
C ILE A 9 10.53 -8.84 2.55
N SER A 10 11.14 -10.01 2.38
CA SER A 10 10.41 -11.28 2.17
C SER A 10 10.38 -12.08 3.48
N GLY A 11 9.18 -12.20 4.06
CA GLY A 11 8.94 -13.07 5.21
C GLY A 11 9.19 -14.53 4.82
N SER A 12 10.17 -15.16 5.44
CA SER A 12 10.58 -16.54 5.18
C SER A 12 9.77 -17.51 6.05
N GLY A 13 8.59 -17.89 5.57
CA GLY A 13 7.91 -19.10 6.03
C GLY A 13 8.44 -20.32 5.26
N LYS A 14 9.16 -21.23 5.93
CA LYS A 14 9.61 -22.50 5.34
C LYS A 14 8.42 -23.44 5.23
N ILE A 15 8.04 -23.81 4.00
CA ILE A 15 7.14 -24.93 3.71
C ILE A 15 7.92 -25.97 2.90
N ASN A 16 8.20 -27.12 3.52
CA ASN A 16 8.72 -28.30 2.83
C ASN A 16 7.54 -28.99 2.13
N LEU A 17 7.47 -28.92 0.80
CA LEU A 17 6.62 -29.78 0.00
C LEU A 17 7.46 -30.56 -1.00
N THR A 18 7.71 -31.82 -0.66
CA THR A 18 8.09 -32.88 -1.59
C THR A 18 6.91 -33.19 -2.52
N ASN A 19 7.15 -33.17 -3.83
CA ASN A 19 6.63 -34.08 -4.87
C ASN A 19 6.31 -33.36 -6.18
N ASN A 20 6.75 -34.02 -7.26
CA ASN A 20 6.67 -33.64 -8.65
C ASN A 20 5.26 -33.23 -9.10
N SER A 21 5.08 -31.93 -9.29
CA SER A 21 4.25 -31.38 -10.36
C SER A 21 4.89 -30.06 -10.73
N VAL A 22 5.08 -29.77 -12.02
CA VAL A 22 5.54 -28.47 -12.49
C VAL A 22 4.47 -27.46 -12.09
N TYR A 23 4.57 -26.93 -10.87
CA TYR A 23 3.93 -25.69 -10.49
C TYR A 23 4.58 -24.65 -11.37
N LYS A 24 4.00 -24.42 -12.54
CA LYS A 24 4.14 -23.16 -13.25
C LYS A 24 3.75 -22.14 -12.19
N LYS A 25 4.73 -21.57 -11.49
CA LYS A 25 4.52 -20.48 -10.55
C LYS A 25 3.81 -19.45 -11.40
N ILE A 26 2.49 -19.38 -11.25
CA ILE A 26 1.73 -18.27 -11.77
C ILE A 26 2.33 -17.13 -10.98
N SER A 27 3.31 -16.46 -11.58
CA SER A 27 3.78 -15.18 -11.09
C SER A 27 2.49 -14.39 -11.00
N SER A 28 2.06 -14.10 -9.78
CA SER A 28 0.91 -13.27 -9.56
C SER A 28 1.25 -11.92 -10.18
N ASN A 29 0.89 -11.74 -11.46
CA ASN A 29 1.04 -10.50 -12.22
C ASN A 29 0.30 -9.35 -11.52
N ASN A 30 -0.52 -9.66 -10.52
CA ASN A 30 -1.05 -8.78 -9.49
C ASN A 30 0.04 -8.37 -8.47
N GLN A 31 1.27 -8.07 -8.92
CA GLN A 31 2.23 -7.38 -8.08
C GLN A 31 1.62 -6.03 -7.70
N ARG A 32 0.98 -6.08 -6.53
CA ARG A 32 0.41 -5.02 -5.68
C ARG A 32 0.86 -3.65 -6.16
N LYS A 33 -0.10 -2.81 -6.61
CA LYS A 33 0.16 -1.39 -6.91
C LYS A 33 1.01 -0.83 -5.76
N THR A 34 2.28 -0.57 -6.04
CA THR A 34 3.27 -0.18 -5.03
C THR A 34 3.54 1.29 -5.21
N ILE A 35 3.34 2.07 -4.16
CA ILE A 35 3.64 3.51 -4.14
C ILE A 35 5.02 3.67 -3.52
N LYS A 36 5.97 4.24 -4.28
CA LYS A 36 7.27 4.63 -3.74
C LYS A 36 7.10 5.94 -2.97
N VAL A 37 7.59 5.96 -1.73
CA VAL A 37 7.55 7.13 -0.84
C VAL A 37 8.91 7.31 -0.15
N SER A 38 9.13 8.47 0.44
CA SER A 38 10.32 8.72 1.25
C SER A 38 10.37 7.78 2.48
N LEU A 39 11.56 7.58 3.05
CA LEU A 39 11.73 6.83 4.30
C LEU A 39 10.94 7.45 5.46
N GLN A 40 10.89 8.78 5.50
CA GLN A 40 10.11 9.51 6.50
C GLN A 40 8.62 9.21 6.36
N THR A 41 8.05 9.38 5.16
CA THR A 41 6.63 9.11 4.90
C THR A 41 6.26 7.66 5.21
N LYS A 42 7.17 6.71 4.92
CA LYS A 42 6.96 5.31 5.32
C LYS A 42 6.88 5.15 6.83
N ALA A 43 7.77 5.80 7.59
CA ALA A 43 7.74 5.74 9.05
C ALA A 43 6.47 6.37 9.64
N GLU A 44 6.05 7.51 9.09
CA GLU A 44 4.82 8.20 9.49
C GLU A 44 3.58 7.33 9.25
N ILE A 45 3.48 6.65 8.10
CA ILE A 45 2.37 5.73 7.80
C ILE A 45 2.36 4.53 8.75
N GLU A 46 3.52 3.96 9.08
CA GLU A 46 3.60 2.84 10.03
C GLU A 46 3.15 3.25 11.44
N GLU A 47 3.48 4.47 11.86
CA GLU A 47 3.06 4.97 13.17
C GLU A 47 1.56 5.30 13.20
N LEU A 48 1.05 5.93 12.14
CA LEU A 48 -0.39 6.17 11.99
C LEU A 48 -1.19 4.87 11.97
N LYS A 49 -0.69 3.82 11.30
CA LYS A 49 -1.32 2.50 11.30
C LYS A 49 -1.48 1.95 12.72
N ARG A 50 -0.44 2.08 13.55
CA ARG A 50 -0.47 1.62 14.96
C ARG A 50 -1.46 2.44 15.79
N PHE A 51 -1.42 3.76 15.65
CA PHE A 51 -2.30 4.67 16.37
C PHE A 51 -3.78 4.42 16.05
N LEU A 52 -4.11 4.29 14.76
CA LEU A 52 -5.46 4.04 14.26
C LEU A 52 -5.88 2.55 14.36
N ARG A 53 -4.99 1.67 14.82
CA ARG A 53 -5.21 0.21 14.95
C ARG A 53 -5.65 -0.44 13.63
N MET A 54 -5.06 -0.02 12.51
CA MET A 54 -5.32 -0.58 11.19
C MET A 54 -4.40 -1.76 10.88
N GLY A 55 -4.88 -2.69 10.05
CA GLY A 55 -4.12 -3.89 9.68
C GLY A 55 -3.15 -3.63 8.54
N PHE A 56 -3.49 -2.70 7.64
CA PHE A 56 -2.77 -2.49 6.39
C PHE A 56 -2.51 -1.01 6.09
N ASN A 57 -1.37 -0.72 5.44
CA ASN A 57 -0.98 0.65 5.10
C ASN A 57 -1.96 1.32 4.12
N TYR A 58 -2.65 0.55 3.27
CA TYR A 58 -3.64 1.12 2.35
C TYR A 58 -4.88 1.64 3.10
N GLU A 59 -5.22 1.07 4.27
CA GLU A 59 -6.33 1.55 5.08
C GLU A 59 -6.01 2.93 5.67
N VAL A 60 -4.77 3.13 6.10
CA VAL A 60 -4.27 4.44 6.54
C VAL A 60 -4.31 5.45 5.40
N ILE A 61 -3.85 5.05 4.21
CA ILE A 61 -3.88 5.92 3.02
C ILE A 61 -5.32 6.28 2.66
N GLN A 62 -6.24 5.32 2.67
CA GLN A 62 -7.65 5.56 2.42
C GLN A 62 -8.23 6.55 3.43
N PHE A 63 -7.97 6.34 4.72
CA PHE A 63 -8.41 7.25 5.79
C PHE A 63 -7.90 8.69 5.58
N LEU A 64 -6.62 8.85 5.21
CA LEU A 64 -6.03 10.16 4.93
C LEU A 64 -6.67 10.83 3.71
N ILE A 65 -6.95 10.07 2.65
CA ILE A 65 -7.64 10.56 1.46
C ILE A 65 -9.07 11.00 1.81
N ASP A 66 -9.83 10.16 2.51
CA ASP A 66 -11.21 10.43 2.89
C ASP A 66 -11.30 11.69 3.76
N ASN A 67 -10.40 11.81 4.74
CA ASN A 67 -10.32 12.99 5.59
C ASN A 67 -10.00 14.25 4.79
N TYR A 68 -9.03 14.20 3.86
CA TYR A 68 -8.70 15.34 3.02
C TYR A 68 -9.86 15.75 2.10
N VAL A 69 -10.54 14.78 1.48
CA VAL A 69 -11.70 15.06 0.62
C VAL A 69 -12.84 15.69 1.43
N HIS A 70 -13.08 15.22 2.64
CA HIS A 70 -14.14 15.73 3.50
C HIS A 70 -13.84 17.14 4.04
N GLU A 71 -12.64 17.37 4.57
CA GLU A 71 -12.29 18.58 5.32
C GLU A 71 -11.78 19.73 4.44
N HIS A 72 -11.18 19.43 3.28
CA HIS A 72 -10.44 20.44 2.50
C HIS A 72 -10.98 20.69 1.10
N LEU A 73 -11.81 19.81 0.54
CA LEU A 73 -12.38 20.02 -0.79
C LEU A 73 -13.77 20.66 -0.70
N ASN A 74 -14.05 21.59 -1.62
CA ASN A 74 -15.41 22.10 -1.80
C ASN A 74 -16.30 21.11 -2.58
N LEU A 75 -17.61 21.37 -2.62
CA LEU A 75 -18.58 20.47 -3.23
C LEU A 75 -18.27 20.13 -4.70
N GLN A 76 -17.82 21.10 -5.51
CA GLN A 76 -17.47 20.84 -6.91
C GLN A 76 -16.23 19.96 -7.03
N GLN A 77 -15.22 20.18 -6.18
CA GLN A 77 -14.01 19.37 -6.13
C GLN A 77 -14.27 17.96 -5.63
N GLN A 78 -15.11 17.79 -4.60
CA GLN A 78 -15.54 16.48 -4.11
C GLN A 78 -16.29 15.69 -5.19
N LYS A 79 -17.23 16.35 -5.90
CA LYS A 79 -17.96 15.74 -7.01
C LYS A 79 -17.01 15.26 -8.12
N ARG A 80 -16.08 16.13 -8.54
CA ARG A 80 -15.07 15.78 -9.54
C ARG A 80 -14.17 14.63 -9.07
N PHE A 81 -13.79 14.60 -7.79
CA PHE A 81 -12.99 13.51 -7.23
C PHE A 81 -13.73 12.17 -7.36
N HIS A 82 -15.00 12.10 -6.93
CA HIS A 82 -15.83 10.89 -7.01
C HIS A 82 -16.04 10.39 -8.44
N GLU A 83 -16.40 11.29 -9.37
CA GLU A 83 -16.61 10.95 -10.79
C GLU A 83 -15.38 10.32 -11.46
N ASN A 84 -14.17 10.57 -10.94
CA ASN A 84 -12.91 10.05 -11.49
C ASN A 84 -12.32 8.89 -10.65
N SER A 85 -12.97 8.48 -9.55
CA SER A 85 -12.51 7.40 -8.68
C SER A 85 -13.37 6.13 -8.74
N ASP A 86 -14.57 6.21 -9.33
CA ASP A 86 -15.46 5.06 -9.53
C ASP A 86 -14.95 4.18 -10.69
N PHE A 87 -14.09 3.21 -10.39
CA PHE A 87 -13.58 2.19 -11.33
C PHE A 87 -13.81 0.76 -10.81
#